data_AF-A0A1Q5BYL0-F1
#
_entry.id   AF-A0A1Q5BYL0-F1
#
_cell.length_a   1.000
_cell.length_b   1.000
_cell.length_c   1.000
_cell.angle_alpha   90.00
_cell.angle_beta   90.00
_cell.angle_gamma   90.00
#
_symmetry.space_group_name_H-M   'P 1'
#
loop_
_entity.id
_entity.type
_entity.pdbx_description
1 polymer ?
#
loop_
_entity_poly.entity_id
_entity_poly.type
_entity_poly.pdbx_seq_one_letter_code
_entity_poly.pdbx_strand_id
1 'polypeptide(L)'
;MSDTNTATTATTAPVTPAGTVTGMVEHVLALAATWTRWDGRPAHVDGRVYTPHKAVRRVADHMVDHLAEMEARLAGEETQPDHWHASMVTTEADLAPFTQADLDEARSRLTRLARIWANRLDALTEEQLDHSPGDGWSFRRLAEHLEESVYYADAVGDLS
;
A
#
# COMPACT_ATOMS: atom_id res chain seq x y z
N MET A 1 -32.28 29.05 31.86
CA MET A 1 -31.71 29.02 30.49
C MET A 1 -30.35 28.38 30.62
N SER A 2 -30.31 27.06 30.42
CA SER A 2 -29.06 26.28 30.44
C SER A 2 -29.09 25.45 29.18
N ASP A 3 -28.44 25.95 28.15
CA ASP A 3 -28.25 25.26 26.88
C ASP A 3 -27.13 24.23 27.06
N THR A 4 -27.52 22.97 27.23
CA THR A 4 -26.59 21.85 27.20
C THR A 4 -26.28 21.56 25.73
N ASN A 5 -25.15 22.09 25.26
CA ASN A 5 -24.61 21.80 23.94
C ASN A 5 -23.93 20.43 23.98
N THR A 6 -24.66 19.38 23.64
CA THR A 6 -24.11 18.03 23.48
C THR A 6 -23.28 18.01 22.20
N ALA A 7 -21.97 18.15 22.34
CA ALA A 7 -21.03 17.90 21.26
C ALA A 7 -21.10 16.40 20.89
N THR A 8 -21.73 16.11 19.76
CA THR A 8 -21.66 14.79 19.12
C THR A 8 -20.24 14.61 18.59
N THR A 9 -19.39 13.94 19.36
CA THR A 9 -18.18 13.31 18.84
C THR A 9 -18.61 12.33 17.75
N ALA A 10 -18.31 12.64 16.50
CA ALA A 10 -18.48 11.72 15.39
C ALA A 10 -17.54 10.53 15.64
N THR A 11 -18.09 9.42 16.12
CA THR A 11 -17.41 8.14 16.14
C THR A 11 -17.12 7.77 14.69
N THR A 12 -15.87 7.94 14.27
CA THR A 12 -15.40 7.45 12.97
C THR A 12 -15.63 5.94 12.96
N ALA A 13 -16.39 5.44 11.97
CA ALA A 13 -16.61 4.01 11.83
C ALA A 13 -15.24 3.29 11.78
N PRO A 14 -15.14 2.06 12.34
CA PRO A 14 -13.90 1.30 12.26
C PRO A 14 -13.48 1.14 10.79
N VAL A 15 -12.20 1.38 10.51
CA VAL A 15 -11.64 1.24 9.16
C VAL A 15 -11.78 -0.22 8.73
N THR A 16 -12.42 -0.44 7.57
CA THR A 16 -12.55 -1.79 7.01
C THR A 16 -11.20 -2.24 6.43
N PRO A 17 -10.95 -3.56 6.30
CA PRO A 17 -9.71 -4.04 5.66
C PRO A 17 -9.49 -3.45 4.26
N ALA A 18 -10.56 -3.33 3.46
CA ALA A 18 -10.51 -2.66 2.17
C ALA A 18 -10.13 -1.18 2.31
N GLY A 19 -10.73 -0.48 3.28
CA GLY A 19 -10.43 0.91 3.61
C GLY A 19 -8.98 1.15 4.00
N THR A 20 -8.37 0.21 4.74
CA THR A 20 -6.94 0.23 5.09
C THR A 20 -6.07 0.23 3.83
N VAL A 21 -6.31 -0.70 2.90
CA VAL A 21 -5.52 -0.80 1.66
C VAL A 21 -5.74 0.41 0.75
N THR A 22 -6.97 0.88 0.58
CA THR A 22 -7.24 2.05 -0.25
C THR A 22 -6.67 3.34 0.35
N GLY A 23 -6.77 3.50 1.67
CA GLY A 23 -6.22 4.66 2.39
C GLY A 23 -4.69 4.72 2.29
N MET A 24 -4.02 3.57 2.40
CA MET A 24 -2.57 3.47 2.15
C MET A 24 -2.20 3.97 0.75
N VAL A 25 -2.92 3.52 -0.30
CA VAL A 25 -2.63 3.95 -1.68
C VAL A 25 -2.92 5.44 -1.88
N GLU A 26 -3.99 5.97 -1.28
CA GLU A 26 -4.29 7.40 -1.31
C GLU A 26 -3.15 8.23 -0.70
N HIS A 27 -2.63 7.81 0.45
CA HIS A 27 -1.48 8.45 1.11
C HIS A 27 -0.23 8.42 0.24
N VAL A 28 0.12 7.25 -0.31
CA VAL A 28 1.27 7.09 -1.21
C VAL A 28 1.14 8.01 -2.43
N LEU A 29 -0.04 8.07 -3.06
CA LEU A 29 -0.27 8.91 -4.23
C LEU A 29 -0.29 10.41 -3.90
N ALA A 30 -0.67 10.80 -2.68
CA ALA A 30 -0.58 12.17 -2.20
C ALA A 30 0.88 12.62 -2.10
N LEU A 31 1.76 11.81 -1.49
CA LEU A 31 3.20 12.08 -1.46
C LEU A 31 3.81 12.07 -2.87
N ALA A 32 3.47 11.06 -3.69
CA ALA A 32 3.97 10.94 -5.06
C ALA A 32 3.65 12.15 -5.93
N ALA A 33 2.55 12.87 -5.65
CA ALA A 33 2.21 14.10 -6.35
C ALA A 33 3.27 15.21 -6.20
N THR A 34 4.10 15.14 -5.16
CA THR A 34 5.19 16.10 -4.89
C THR A 34 6.51 15.68 -5.53
N TRP A 35 6.67 14.39 -5.86
CA TRP A 35 7.93 13.81 -6.31
C TRP A 35 8.35 14.22 -7.72
N THR A 36 7.47 14.88 -8.48
CA THR A 36 7.83 15.50 -9.77
C THR A 36 8.88 16.60 -9.64
N ARG A 37 9.12 17.09 -8.41
CA ARG A 37 10.17 18.05 -8.06
C ARG A 37 11.47 17.40 -7.56
N TRP A 38 11.56 16.07 -7.56
CA TRP A 38 12.71 15.37 -7.03
C TRP A 38 14.02 15.81 -7.72
N ASP A 39 15.03 16.15 -6.91
CA ASP A 39 16.30 16.71 -7.37
C ASP A 39 17.32 15.64 -7.81
N GLY A 40 16.89 14.38 -7.83
CA GLY A 40 17.72 13.21 -8.17
C GLY A 40 18.57 12.69 -7.01
N ARG A 41 18.46 13.25 -5.80
CA ARG A 41 19.18 12.74 -4.62
C ARG A 41 18.36 11.69 -3.87
N PRO A 42 18.83 10.44 -3.76
CA PRO A 42 18.11 9.42 -3.01
C PRO A 42 18.05 9.72 -1.52
N ALA A 43 16.95 9.31 -0.88
CA ALA A 43 16.86 9.25 0.57
C ALA A 43 17.56 8.00 1.11
N HIS A 44 18.22 8.14 2.26
CA HIS A 44 18.89 7.04 2.95
C HIS A 44 18.24 6.83 4.32
N VAL A 45 17.46 5.76 4.45
CA VAL A 45 16.65 5.45 5.65
C VAL A 45 16.91 4.00 6.04
N ASP A 46 17.22 3.75 7.32
CA ASP A 46 17.48 2.41 7.87
C ASP A 46 18.49 1.58 7.06
N GLY A 47 19.55 2.24 6.55
CA GLY A 47 20.58 1.61 5.74
C GLY A 47 20.14 1.25 4.31
N ARG A 48 18.97 1.73 3.86
CA ARG A 48 18.41 1.49 2.53
C ARG A 48 18.31 2.79 1.74
N VAL A 49 18.36 2.65 0.42
CA VAL A 49 18.22 3.75 -0.54
C VAL A 49 16.78 3.79 -1.02
N TYR A 50 16.17 4.97 -1.02
CA TYR A 50 14.82 5.22 -1.51
C TYR A 50 14.80 6.36 -2.53
N THR A 51 14.04 6.15 -3.59
CA THR A 51 13.76 7.10 -4.66
C THR A 51 12.27 7.04 -4.98
N PRO A 52 11.70 8.06 -5.64
CA PRO A 52 10.30 8.03 -6.06
C PRO A 52 9.91 6.75 -6.81
N HIS A 53 10.69 6.35 -7.82
CA HIS A 53 10.42 5.13 -8.60
C HIS A 53 10.50 3.87 -7.75
N LYS A 54 11.51 3.76 -6.88
CA LYS A 54 11.63 2.60 -5.99
C LYS A 54 10.46 2.52 -5.03
N ALA A 55 10.01 3.64 -4.48
CA ALA A 55 8.87 3.68 -3.57
C ALA A 55 7.59 3.18 -4.27
N VAL A 56 7.26 3.72 -5.45
CA VAL A 56 6.10 3.25 -6.24
C VAL A 56 6.21 1.77 -6.57
N ARG A 57 7.39 1.31 -7.03
CA ARG A 57 7.63 -0.10 -7.36
C ARG A 57 7.45 -0.98 -6.13
N ARG A 58 8.00 -0.62 -4.97
CA ARG A 58 7.90 -1.43 -3.75
C ARG A 58 6.48 -1.52 -3.20
N VAL A 59 5.69 -0.45 -3.31
CA VAL A 59 4.26 -0.50 -2.98
C VAL A 59 3.53 -1.47 -3.92
N ALA A 60 3.76 -1.35 -5.24
CA ALA A 60 3.13 -2.23 -6.22
C ALA A 60 3.54 -3.71 -6.04
N ASP A 61 4.83 -3.98 -5.89
CA ASP A 61 5.38 -5.31 -5.63
C ASP A 61 4.70 -5.91 -4.39
N HIS A 62 4.74 -5.21 -3.24
CA HIS A 62 4.17 -5.71 -1.98
C HIS A 62 2.66 -6.01 -2.08
N MET A 63 1.91 -5.16 -2.79
CA MET A 63 0.49 -5.40 -3.07
C MET A 63 0.27 -6.59 -4.00
N VAL A 64 1.15 -6.85 -4.97
CA VAL A 64 1.04 -8.00 -5.87
C VAL A 64 1.43 -9.29 -5.16
N ASP A 65 2.48 -9.27 -4.35
CA ASP A 65 2.99 -10.44 -3.61
C ASP A 65 1.88 -11.01 -2.71
N HIS A 66 1.25 -10.17 -1.89
CA HIS A 66 0.18 -10.62 -1.01
C HIS A 66 -1.14 -10.87 -1.75
N LEU A 67 -1.36 -10.28 -2.92
CA LEU A 67 -2.53 -10.60 -3.73
C LEU A 67 -2.38 -11.99 -4.33
N ALA A 68 -1.19 -12.35 -4.81
CA ALA A 68 -0.89 -13.69 -5.28
C ALA A 68 -1.01 -14.72 -4.16
N GLU A 69 -0.52 -14.42 -2.95
CA GLU A 69 -0.71 -15.25 -1.75
C GLU A 69 -2.20 -15.47 -1.43
N MET A 70 -2.99 -14.39 -1.42
CA MET A 70 -4.43 -14.45 -1.13
C MET A 70 -5.19 -15.25 -2.19
N GLU A 71 -4.95 -15.01 -3.47
CA GLU A 71 -5.63 -15.71 -4.57
C GLU A 71 -5.26 -17.20 -4.60
N ALA A 72 -4.00 -17.57 -4.37
CA ALA A 72 -3.59 -18.97 -4.25
C ALA A 72 -4.33 -19.68 -3.09
N ARG A 73 -4.37 -19.05 -1.91
CA ARG A 73 -5.08 -19.59 -0.74
C ARG A 73 -6.58 -19.74 -0.99
N LEU A 74 -7.21 -18.77 -1.66
CA LEU A 74 -8.63 -18.84 -2.04
C LEU A 74 -8.91 -19.94 -3.06
N ALA A 75 -7.97 -20.21 -3.97
CA ALA A 75 -8.06 -21.29 -4.95
C ALA A 75 -7.73 -22.68 -4.37
N GLY A 76 -7.21 -22.75 -3.13
CA GLY A 76 -6.72 -23.99 -2.52
C GLY A 76 -5.39 -24.47 -3.11
N GLU A 77 -4.61 -23.56 -3.70
CA GLU A 77 -3.30 -23.82 -4.29
C GLU A 77 -2.17 -23.50 -3.30
N GLU A 78 -0.99 -24.08 -3.54
CA GLU A 78 0.22 -23.74 -2.78
C GLU A 78 0.70 -22.33 -3.12
N THR A 79 1.04 -21.54 -2.09
CA THR A 79 1.57 -20.19 -2.27
C THR A 79 2.97 -20.24 -2.88
N GLN A 80 3.21 -19.43 -3.92
CA GLN A 80 4.54 -19.29 -4.48
C GLN A 80 5.38 -18.29 -3.66
N PRO A 81 6.56 -18.68 -3.15
CA PRO A 81 7.39 -17.78 -2.37
C PRO A 81 7.99 -16.66 -3.23
N ASP A 82 8.01 -15.44 -2.68
CA ASP A 82 8.80 -14.36 -3.26
C ASP A 82 10.29 -14.59 -3.00
N HIS A 83 11.07 -14.59 -4.08
CA HIS A 83 12.54 -14.71 -4.05
C HIS A 83 13.24 -13.39 -4.38
N TRP A 84 12.47 -12.36 -4.71
CA TRP A 84 12.96 -11.05 -5.05
C TRP A 84 13.11 -10.24 -3.75
N HIS A 85 14.32 -10.18 -3.19
CA HIS A 85 14.64 -9.39 -2.00
C HIS A 85 14.59 -7.87 -2.26
N ALA A 86 13.43 -7.39 -2.69
CA ALA A 86 13.24 -6.22 -3.53
C ALA A 86 13.60 -4.90 -2.86
N SER A 87 13.40 -4.78 -1.55
CA SER A 87 13.73 -3.57 -0.80
C SER A 87 15.24 -3.35 -0.66
N MET A 88 16.04 -4.43 -0.73
CA MET A 88 17.50 -4.39 -0.69
C MET A 88 18.11 -3.96 -2.02
N VAL A 89 17.35 -4.00 -3.12
CA VAL A 89 17.84 -3.69 -4.46
C VAL A 89 17.34 -2.32 -4.90
N THR A 90 18.27 -1.48 -5.38
CA THR A 90 17.97 -0.27 -6.13
C THR A 90 18.54 -0.47 -7.54
N THR A 91 17.66 -0.44 -8.54
CA THR A 91 18.00 -0.62 -9.95
C THR A 91 18.32 0.71 -10.61
N GLU A 92 18.87 0.69 -11.83
CA GLU A 92 19.08 1.91 -12.61
C GLU A 92 17.76 2.62 -12.95
N ALA A 93 16.68 1.85 -13.18
CA ALA A 93 15.35 2.41 -13.43
C ALA A 93 14.83 3.19 -12.22
N ASP A 94 15.14 2.71 -11.00
CA ASP A 94 14.77 3.40 -9.77
C ASP A 94 15.46 4.77 -9.62
N LEU A 95 16.58 5.01 -10.32
CA LEU A 95 17.35 6.26 -10.26
C LEU A 95 16.95 7.28 -11.33
N ALA A 96 16.03 6.93 -12.23
CA ALA A 96 15.56 7.84 -13.27
C ALA A 96 14.80 9.04 -12.67
N PRO A 97 14.77 10.22 -13.32
CA PRO A 97 13.90 11.31 -12.90
C PRO A 97 12.44 10.84 -12.79
N PHE A 98 11.71 11.38 -11.81
CA PHE A 98 10.29 11.12 -11.64
C PHE A 98 9.50 12.26 -12.27
N THR A 99 8.83 11.97 -13.38
CA THR A 99 8.14 12.97 -14.21
C THR A 99 6.64 12.95 -13.98
N GLN A 100 5.92 13.90 -14.59
CA GLN A 100 4.45 13.90 -14.57
C GLN A 100 3.87 12.62 -15.21
N ALA A 101 4.52 12.06 -16.23
CA ALA A 101 4.07 10.82 -16.86
C ALA A 101 4.17 9.62 -15.90
N ASP A 102 5.24 9.57 -15.10
CA ASP A 102 5.45 8.52 -14.10
C ASP A 102 4.41 8.62 -12.96
N LEU A 103 4.08 9.85 -12.54
CA LEU A 103 2.99 10.09 -11.59
C LEU A 103 1.62 9.63 -12.15
N ASP A 104 1.32 9.95 -13.40
CA ASP A 104 0.05 9.55 -14.02
C ASP A 104 -0.03 8.02 -14.19
N GLU A 105 1.08 7.37 -14.53
CA GLU A 105 1.21 5.92 -14.55
C GLU A 105 1.00 5.30 -13.16
N ALA A 106 1.67 5.84 -12.13
CA ALA A 106 1.54 5.39 -10.75
C ALA A 106 0.10 5.51 -10.25
N ARG A 107 -0.55 6.66 -10.46
CA ARG A 107 -1.97 6.87 -10.15
C ARG A 107 -2.85 5.83 -10.83
N SER A 108 -2.65 5.64 -12.13
CA SER A 108 -3.45 4.72 -12.92
C SER A 108 -3.29 3.27 -12.43
N ARG A 109 -2.07 2.82 -12.15
CA ARG A 109 -1.80 1.45 -11.72
C ARG A 109 -2.23 1.19 -10.28
N LEU A 110 -1.75 2.00 -9.33
CA LEU A 110 -2.00 1.76 -7.91
C LEU A 110 -3.48 1.90 -7.56
N THR A 111 -4.20 2.86 -8.15
CA THR A 111 -5.66 3.00 -7.92
C THR A 111 -6.42 1.75 -8.36
N ARG A 112 -6.08 1.17 -9.52
CA ARG A 112 -6.73 -0.05 -10.01
C ARG A 112 -6.34 -1.27 -9.18
N LEU A 113 -5.08 -1.36 -8.75
CA LEU A 113 -4.64 -2.45 -7.88
C LEU A 113 -5.32 -2.39 -6.50
N ALA A 114 -5.42 -1.19 -5.90
CA ALA A 114 -6.19 -0.96 -4.67
C ALA A 114 -7.66 -1.37 -4.85
N ARG A 115 -8.23 -1.10 -6.03
CA ARG A 115 -9.61 -1.51 -6.32
C ARG A 115 -9.79 -3.02 -6.42
N ILE A 116 -8.81 -3.76 -6.95
CA ILE A 116 -8.84 -5.23 -6.96
C ILE A 116 -8.84 -5.74 -5.51
N TRP A 117 -7.95 -5.22 -4.67
CA TRP A 117 -7.91 -5.53 -3.25
C TRP A 117 -9.22 -5.24 -2.53
N ALA A 118 -9.80 -4.05 -2.71
CA ALA A 118 -11.08 -3.69 -2.12
C ALA A 118 -12.20 -4.65 -2.56
N ASN A 119 -12.30 -4.92 -3.86
CA ASN A 119 -13.29 -5.86 -4.39
C ASN A 119 -13.13 -7.28 -3.79
N ARG A 120 -11.90 -7.70 -3.48
CA ARG A 120 -11.63 -9.02 -2.88
C ARG A 120 -11.97 -9.04 -1.41
N LEU A 121 -11.50 -8.07 -0.65
CA LEU A 121 -11.73 -7.98 0.79
C LEU A 121 -13.21 -7.77 1.13
N ASP A 122 -13.91 -6.92 0.37
CA ASP A 122 -15.35 -6.66 0.57
C ASP A 122 -16.26 -7.84 0.19
N ALA A 123 -15.75 -8.80 -0.59
CA ALA A 123 -16.51 -9.98 -0.98
C ALA A 123 -16.45 -11.11 0.07
N LEU A 124 -15.55 -11.01 1.05
CA LEU A 124 -15.37 -12.01 2.09
C LEU A 124 -16.24 -11.70 3.31
N THR A 125 -16.70 -12.75 4.00
CA THR A 125 -17.35 -12.59 5.30
C THR A 125 -16.32 -12.27 6.39
N GLU A 126 -16.76 -11.71 7.51
CA GLU A 126 -15.91 -11.49 8.69
C GLU A 126 -15.20 -12.79 9.12
N GLU A 127 -15.91 -13.92 9.08
CA GLU A 127 -15.33 -15.23 9.40
C GLU A 127 -14.20 -15.61 8.44
N GLN A 128 -14.36 -15.39 7.13
CA GLN A 128 -13.32 -15.67 6.13
C GLN A 128 -12.12 -14.73 6.23
N LEU A 129 -12.36 -13.47 6.64
CA LEU A 129 -11.31 -12.48 6.87
C LEU A 129 -10.44 -12.84 8.09
N ASP A 130 -11.02 -13.46 9.11
CA ASP A 130 -10.35 -13.79 10.37
C ASP A 130 -9.85 -15.25 10.44
N HIS A 131 -10.49 -16.16 9.70
CA HIS A 131 -10.16 -17.59 9.63
C HIS A 131 -9.88 -18.00 8.18
N SER A 132 -8.90 -17.35 7.58
CA SER A 132 -8.55 -17.54 6.18
C SER A 132 -7.88 -18.91 5.93
N PRO A 133 -8.08 -19.51 4.74
CA PRO A 133 -7.48 -20.80 4.40
C PRO A 133 -5.95 -20.71 4.24
N GLY A 134 -5.26 -21.81 4.53
CA GLY A 134 -3.80 -21.92 4.43
C GLY A 134 -3.06 -21.47 5.69
N ASP A 135 -1.75 -21.67 5.70
CA ASP A 135 -0.88 -21.23 6.79
C ASP A 135 -0.52 -19.75 6.64
N GLY A 136 -0.37 -19.02 7.75
CA GLY A 136 0.08 -17.63 7.76
C GLY A 136 -0.88 -16.68 8.45
N TRP A 137 -0.81 -15.40 8.10
CA TRP A 137 -1.72 -14.38 8.59
C TRP A 137 -3.11 -14.50 7.96
N SER A 138 -4.14 -14.14 8.72
CA SER A 138 -5.50 -13.99 8.19
C SER A 138 -5.54 -12.87 7.14
N PHE A 139 -6.55 -12.89 6.26
CA PHE A 139 -6.69 -11.88 5.21
C PHE A 139 -6.92 -10.47 5.79
N ARG A 140 -7.54 -10.35 6.97
CA ARG A 140 -7.58 -9.07 7.69
C ARG A 140 -6.17 -8.59 8.05
N ARG A 141 -5.36 -9.48 8.63
CA ARG A 141 -3.98 -9.16 9.03
C ARG A 141 -3.08 -8.89 7.81
N LEU A 142 -3.32 -9.51 6.66
CA LEU A 142 -2.66 -9.14 5.42
C LEU A 142 -3.00 -7.71 4.99
N ALA A 143 -4.27 -7.31 5.05
CA ALA A 143 -4.67 -5.94 4.72
C ALA A 143 -4.03 -4.91 5.67
N GLU A 144 -3.95 -5.21 6.96
CA GLU A 144 -3.22 -4.40 7.95
C GLU A 144 -1.72 -4.35 7.64
N HIS A 145 -1.10 -5.48 7.28
CA HIS A 145 0.32 -5.51 6.92
C HIS A 145 0.62 -4.68 5.66
N LEU A 146 -0.29 -4.67 4.68
CA LEU A 146 -0.13 -3.83 3.50
C LEU A 146 -0.11 -2.34 3.83
N GLU A 147 -0.74 -1.92 4.93
CA GLU A 147 -0.67 -0.53 5.40
C GLU A 147 0.78 -0.10 5.65
N GLU A 148 1.64 -1.01 6.11
CA GLU A 148 3.07 -0.75 6.33
C GLU A 148 3.80 -0.32 5.05
N SER A 149 3.21 -0.51 3.87
CA SER A 149 3.74 0.00 2.60
C SER A 149 3.86 1.52 2.56
N VAL A 150 3.14 2.27 3.42
CA VAL A 150 3.33 3.72 3.59
C VAL A 150 4.78 4.06 3.90
N TYR A 151 5.50 3.18 4.60
CA TYR A 151 6.92 3.33 4.92
C TYR A 151 7.77 3.65 3.68
N TYR A 152 7.48 3.04 2.53
CA TYR A 152 8.25 3.28 1.31
C TYR A 152 8.06 4.70 0.77
N ALA A 153 6.84 5.24 0.85
CA ALA A 153 6.56 6.62 0.44
C ALA A 153 7.06 7.62 1.48
N ASP A 154 6.89 7.33 2.76
CA ASP A 154 7.36 8.18 3.87
C ASP A 154 8.89 8.30 3.89
N ALA A 155 9.61 7.25 3.48
CA ALA A 155 11.06 7.29 3.34
C ALA A 155 11.54 8.28 2.26
N VAL A 156 10.73 8.56 1.23
CA VAL A 156 10.98 9.63 0.25
C VAL A 156 10.48 10.97 0.77
N GLY A 157 9.29 10.98 1.39
CA GLY A 157 8.69 12.13 2.04
C GLY A 157 8.01 13.11 1.07
N ASP A 158 7.58 14.25 1.62
CA ASP A 158 6.99 15.36 0.87
C ASP A 158 8.09 16.26 0.29
N LEU A 159 8.06 16.49 -1.02
CA LEU A 159 9.03 17.31 -1.78
C LEU A 159 8.43 18.63 -2.30
N SER A 160 7.38 19.15 -1.66
CA SER A 160 6.74 20.42 -2.01
C SER A 160 7.51 21.68 -1.63
#